data_AF-A0A7C5Y4P9-F1
#
_entry.id   AF-A0A7C5Y4P9-F1
#
_cell.length_a   1.000
_cell.length_b   1.000
_cell.length_c   1.000
_cell.angle_alpha   90.00
_cell.angle_beta   90.00
_cell.angle_gamma   90.00
#
_symmetry.space_group_name_H-M   'P 1'
#
loop_
_entity.id
_entity.type
_entity.pdbx_description
1 polymer ?
#
loop_
_entity_poly.entity_id
_entity_poly.type
_entity_poly.pdbx_seq_one_letter_code
_entity_poly.pdbx_strand_id
1 'polypeptide(L)'
;MDGDDSNSSESKVRPLGEGEILGVIVNFLGFDRARVKCADGNIRICRIPGRFRKRVWFREGDIVVVVPWDFQPESRGDIVWMYTKSDIEKLKAEGLLPKDFDIESLKS
;
A
#
# COMPACT_ATOMS: atom_id res chain seq x y z
N MET A 1 20.91 9.15 39.19
CA MET A 1 20.26 7.83 39.10
C MET A 1 18.88 8.05 38.50
N ASP A 2 18.81 8.72 37.35
CA ASP A 2 19.13 8.23 35.99
C ASP A 2 18.00 7.34 35.47
N GLY A 3 17.35 7.80 34.40
CA GLY A 3 16.48 6.97 33.56
C GLY A 3 15.04 7.44 33.41
N ASP A 4 14.84 8.63 32.83
CA ASP A 4 13.69 8.83 31.94
C ASP A 4 13.96 7.98 30.69
N ASP A 5 13.35 6.80 30.63
CA ASP A 5 13.22 6.05 29.38
C ASP A 5 11.74 5.79 29.15
N SER A 6 11.07 6.90 28.83
CA SER A 6 9.86 6.93 28.01
C SER A 6 10.02 5.97 26.82
N ASN A 7 9.63 4.70 26.99
CA ASN A 7 9.53 3.71 25.92
C ASN A 7 8.36 4.12 25.01
N SER A 8 8.61 5.16 24.21
CA SER A 8 7.77 5.60 23.11
C SER A 8 7.68 4.41 22.17
N SER A 9 6.53 3.76 22.18
CA SER A 9 6.24 2.61 21.31
C SER A 9 6.34 3.06 19.86
N GLU A 10 7.54 3.01 19.29
CA GLU A 10 7.82 3.24 17.88
C GLU A 10 6.95 2.25 17.11
N SER A 11 5.82 2.75 16.62
CA SER A 11 4.92 1.97 15.78
C SER A 11 5.65 1.74 14.47
N LYS A 12 6.41 0.64 14.43
CA LYS A 12 7.18 0.20 13.28
C LYS A 12 6.22 0.03 12.10
N VAL A 13 6.47 0.74 11.01
CA VAL A 13 5.65 0.58 9.81
C VAL A 13 5.86 -0.83 9.28
N ARG A 14 4.77 -1.45 8.81
CA ARG A 14 4.81 -2.78 8.23
C ARG A 14 5.70 -2.77 6.97
N PRO A 15 6.84 -3.48 6.92
CA PRO A 15 7.59 -3.64 5.68
C PRO A 15 6.82 -4.51 4.69
N LEU A 16 7.19 -4.46 3.42
CA LEU A 16 6.65 -5.39 2.42
C LEU A 16 7.17 -6.82 2.68
N GLY A 17 6.27 -7.79 2.60
CA GLY A 17 6.60 -9.21 2.65
C GLY A 17 7.04 -9.78 1.29
N GLU A 18 7.42 -11.06 1.29
CA GLU A 18 7.75 -11.78 0.07
C GLU A 18 6.50 -11.94 -0.83
N GLY A 19 6.64 -11.63 -2.12
CA GLY A 19 5.52 -11.65 -3.07
C GLY A 19 4.55 -10.47 -2.96
N GLU A 20 4.79 -9.52 -2.05
CA GLU A 20 3.99 -8.31 -1.93
C GLU A 20 4.56 -7.16 -2.76
N ILE A 21 3.67 -6.39 -3.37
CA ILE A 21 4.03 -5.31 -4.27
C ILE A 21 3.30 -4.02 -3.85
N LEU A 22 4.04 -2.91 -3.77
CA LEU A 22 3.44 -1.60 -3.59
C LEU A 22 2.59 -1.23 -4.80
N GLY A 23 1.46 -0.59 -4.55
CA GLY A 23 0.56 -0.13 -5.61
C GLY A 23 -0.14 1.17 -5.25
N VAL A 24 -0.57 1.91 -6.27
CA VAL A 24 -1.42 3.09 -6.11
C VAL A 24 -2.78 2.81 -6.74
N ILE A 25 -3.85 3.10 -5.99
CA ILE A 25 -5.21 3.01 -6.54
C ILE A 25 -5.37 4.08 -7.62
N VAL A 26 -5.65 3.64 -8.84
CA VAL A 26 -5.89 4.54 -9.98
C VAL A 26 -7.37 4.87 -10.07
N ASN A 27 -8.23 3.85 -10.05
CA ASN A 27 -9.68 4.04 -10.03
C ASN A 27 -10.44 2.83 -9.47
N PHE A 28 -11.67 3.05 -9.03
CA PHE A 28 -12.56 1.98 -8.59
C PHE A 28 -13.37 1.43 -9.76
N LEU A 29 -13.52 0.11 -9.82
CA LEU A 29 -14.23 -0.60 -10.90
C LEU A 29 -15.61 -1.14 -10.44
N GLY A 30 -15.97 -0.91 -9.18
CA GLY A 30 -17.15 -1.51 -8.55
C GLY A 30 -16.96 -3.01 -8.25
N PHE A 31 -17.96 -3.61 -7.59
CA PHE A 31 -17.93 -5.01 -7.15
C PHE A 31 -16.65 -5.35 -6.36
N ASP A 32 -16.25 -4.46 -5.46
CA ASP A 32 -15.06 -4.61 -4.62
C ASP A 32 -13.76 -4.78 -5.41
N ARG A 33 -13.66 -4.11 -6.56
CA ARG A 33 -12.45 -4.10 -7.39
C ARG A 33 -11.95 -2.69 -7.60
N ALA A 34 -10.63 -2.56 -7.62
CA ALA A 34 -9.92 -1.34 -7.97
C ALA A 34 -8.84 -1.66 -8.99
N ARG A 35 -8.57 -0.72 -9.89
CA ARG A 35 -7.38 -0.74 -10.73
C ARG A 35 -6.23 -0.17 -9.93
N VAL A 36 -5.14 -0.92 -9.83
CA VAL A 36 -3.95 -0.54 -9.07
C VAL A 36 -2.74 -0.55 -10.00
N LYS A 37 -2.02 0.56 -10.05
CA LYS A 37 -0.71 0.63 -10.72
C LYS A 37 0.34 0.17 -9.72
N CYS A 38 1.03 -0.90 -10.01
CA CYS A 38 1.99 -1.53 -9.11
C CYS A 38 3.43 -1.07 -9.38
N ALA A 39 4.31 -1.21 -8.38
CA ALA A 39 5.71 -0.81 -8.42
C ALA A 39 6.57 -1.63 -9.39
N ASP A 40 6.10 -2.81 -9.79
CA ASP A 40 6.71 -3.63 -10.83
C ASP A 40 6.32 -3.19 -12.26
N GLY A 41 5.56 -2.10 -12.40
CA GLY A 41 5.15 -1.54 -13.70
C GLY A 41 3.83 -2.08 -14.24
N ASN A 42 3.28 -3.14 -13.64
CA ASN A 42 2.02 -3.74 -14.07
C ASN A 42 0.80 -2.99 -13.52
N ILE A 43 -0.30 -3.01 -14.29
CA ILE A 43 -1.60 -2.50 -13.84
C ILE A 43 -2.53 -3.70 -13.58
N ARG A 44 -2.92 -3.87 -12.32
CA ARG A 44 -3.73 -5.00 -11.87
C ARG A 44 -5.15 -4.59 -11.54
N ILE A 45 -6.09 -5.47 -11.81
CA ILE A 45 -7.43 -5.42 -11.24
C ILE A 45 -7.39 -6.15 -9.90
N CYS A 46 -7.32 -5.37 -8.83
CA CYS A 46 -7.20 -5.89 -7.48
C CYS A 46 -8.57 -6.02 -6.80
N ARG A 47 -8.79 -7.13 -6.12
CA ARG A 47 -9.96 -7.30 -5.24
C ARG A 47 -9.71 -6.60 -3.91
N ILE A 48 -10.76 -6.05 -3.33
CA ILE A 48 -10.80 -5.47 -1.98
C ILE A 48 -11.46 -6.51 -1.05
N PRO A 49 -10.68 -7.21 -0.20
CA PRO A 49 -11.23 -8.18 0.74
C PRO A 49 -12.24 -7.54 1.69
N GLY A 50 -13.29 -8.29 2.04
CA GLY A 50 -14.39 -7.78 2.89
C GLY A 50 -13.93 -7.24 4.26
N ARG A 51 -12.78 -7.69 4.77
CA ARG A 51 -12.17 -7.19 6.02
C ARG A 51 -11.92 -5.67 6.00
N PHE A 52 -11.70 -5.10 4.81
CA PHE A 52 -11.46 -3.67 4.65
C PHE A 52 -12.75 -2.84 4.62
N ARG A 53 -13.87 -3.39 4.14
CA ARG A 53 -15.13 -2.66 3.94
C ARG A 53 -15.64 -1.93 5.18
N LYS A 54 -15.34 -2.45 6.38
CA LYS A 54 -15.77 -1.88 7.66
C LYS A 54 -14.71 -1.04 8.38
N ARG A 55 -13.45 -1.13 7.95
CA ARG A 55 -12.30 -0.64 8.71
C ARG A 55 -11.51 0.44 7.98
N VAL A 56 -11.55 0.47 6.66
CA VAL A 56 -10.70 1.31 5.83
C VAL A 56 -11.52 1.91 4.71
N TRP A 57 -11.33 3.21 4.50
CA TRP A 57 -11.93 3.94 3.38
C TRP A 57 -10.87 4.27 2.35
N PHE A 58 -10.91 3.58 1.21
CA PHE A 58 -9.99 3.81 0.11
C PHE A 58 -10.41 5.00 -0.74
N ARG A 59 -9.43 5.66 -1.34
CA ARG A 59 -9.55 6.73 -2.34
C ARG A 59 -8.57 6.50 -3.47
N GLU A 60 -8.81 7.17 -4.60
CA GLU A 60 -7.83 7.23 -5.68
C GLU A 60 -6.58 7.97 -5.18
N GLY A 61 -5.40 7.46 -5.54
CA GLY A 61 -4.12 7.93 -5.04
C GLY A 61 -3.64 7.28 -3.73
N ASP A 62 -4.47 6.48 -3.07
CA ASP A 62 -4.02 5.77 -1.86
C ASP A 62 -2.98 4.70 -2.20
N ILE A 63 -1.94 4.62 -1.36
CA ILE A 63 -0.88 3.64 -1.47
C ILE A 63 -1.29 2.36 -0.74
N VAL A 64 -1.26 1.26 -1.47
CA VAL A 64 -1.69 -0.06 -1.02
C VAL A 64 -0.61 -1.10 -1.21
N VAL A 65 -0.74 -2.21 -0.49
CA VAL A 65 0.03 -3.42 -0.73
C VAL A 65 -0.85 -4.42 -1.45
N VAL A 66 -0.33 -4.95 -2.56
CA VAL A 66 -1.00 -5.91 -3.43
C VAL A 66 -0.25 -7.23 -3.36
N VAL A 67 -0.99 -8.32 -3.24
CA VAL A 67 -0.48 -9.68 -3.51
C VAL A 67 -1.03 -10.09 -4.87
N PRO A 68 -0.18 -10.25 -5.90
CA PRO A 68 -0.59 -10.81 -7.18
C PRO A 68 -1.19 -12.21 -6.99
N TRP A 69 -2.16 -12.57 -7.84
CA TRP A 69 -2.68 -13.94 -7.83
C TRP A 69 -1.69 -14.91 -8.49
N ASP A 70 -1.67 -16.15 -8.02
CA ASP A 70 -0.86 -17.22 -8.64
C ASP A 70 -1.26 -17.44 -10.11
N PHE A 71 -2.55 -17.29 -10.41
CA PHE A 71 -3.07 -17.30 -11.77
C PHE A 71 -3.30 -15.86 -12.26
N GLN A 72 -2.65 -15.50 -13.37
CA GLN A 72 -2.64 -14.14 -13.94
C GLN A 72 -1.95 -13.08 -13.05
N PRO A 73 -0.69 -13.31 -12.62
CA PRO A 73 0.01 -12.41 -11.70
C PRO A 73 0.24 -11.00 -12.29
N GLU A 74 0.26 -10.82 -13.60
CA GLU A 74 0.45 -9.51 -14.24
C GLU A 74 -0.82 -8.65 -14.27
N SER A 75 -2.01 -9.25 -14.18
CA SER A 75 -3.29 -8.54 -14.35
C SER A 75 -4.23 -8.62 -13.15
N ARG A 76 -3.98 -9.52 -12.20
CA ARG A 76 -4.85 -9.75 -11.03
C ARG A 76 -4.08 -9.73 -9.71
N GLY A 77 -4.77 -9.39 -8.63
CA GLY A 77 -4.23 -9.42 -7.27
C GLY A 77 -5.28 -9.11 -6.21
N ASP A 78 -4.87 -9.15 -4.95
CA ASP A 78 -5.68 -8.75 -3.80
C ASP A 78 -5.01 -7.59 -3.06
N ILE A 79 -5.80 -6.61 -2.63
CA ILE A 79 -5.31 -5.55 -1.73
C ILE A 79 -5.24 -6.14 -0.31
N VAL A 80 -4.04 -6.20 0.25
CA VAL A 80 -3.79 -6.80 1.58
C VAL A 80 -3.44 -5.77 2.64
N TRP A 81 -3.09 -4.53 2.28
CA TRP A 81 -2.83 -3.46 3.23
C TRP A 81 -3.02 -2.08 2.57
N MET A 82 -3.23 -1.06 3.39
CA MET A 82 -3.22 0.35 3.00
C MET A 82 -2.27 1.09 3.91
N TYR A 83 -1.33 1.83 3.35
CA TYR A 83 -0.47 2.71 4.13
C TYR A 83 -1.16 4.06 4.33
N THR A 84 -1.10 4.57 5.56
CA THR A 84 -1.50 5.95 5.83
C THR A 84 -0.39 6.90 5.37
N LYS A 85 -0.70 8.20 5.26
CA LYS A 85 0.31 9.21 4.91
C LYS A 85 1.52 9.18 5.86
N SER A 86 1.27 9.05 7.16
CA SER A 86 2.33 8.95 8.16
C SER A 86 3.17 7.67 8.01
N ASP A 87 2.57 6.56 7.58
CA ASP A 87 3.33 5.35 7.27
C ASP A 87 4.25 5.56 6.06
N ILE A 88 3.76 6.27 5.03
CA ILE A 88 4.55 6.59 3.83
C ILE A 88 5.73 7.50 4.18
N GLU A 89 5.54 8.53 5.01
CA GLU A 89 6.63 9.41 5.45
C GLU A 89 7.73 8.64 6.18
N LYS A 90 7.36 7.70 7.04
CA LYS A 90 8.32 6.81 7.71
C LYS A 90 9.02 5.86 6.73
N LEU A 91 8.28 5.21 5.82
CA LEU A 91 8.87 4.35 4.79
C LEU A 91 9.86 5.11 3.89
N LYS A 92 9.59 6.38 3.60
CA LYS A 92 10.51 7.27 2.88
C LYS A 92 11.77 7.58 3.71
N ALA A 93 11.59 7.92 4.98
CA ALA A 93 12.71 8.20 5.89
C ALA A 93 13.62 6.97 6.06
N GLU A 94 13.05 5.77 6.07
CA GLU A 94 13.76 4.49 6.13
C GLU A 94 14.35 4.05 4.77
N GLY A 95 14.05 4.77 3.67
CA GLY A 95 14.52 4.42 2.33
C GLY A 95 13.87 3.17 1.72
N LEU A 96 12.74 2.72 2.27
CA LEU A 96 12.01 1.52 1.85
C LEU A 96 10.96 1.80 0.77
N LEU A 97 10.62 3.08 0.53
CA LEU A 97 9.73 3.48 -0.56
C LEU A 97 10.54 3.72 -1.85
N PRO A 98 10.18 3.08 -2.99
CA PRO A 98 10.80 3.41 -4.27
C PRO A 98 10.59 4.89 -4.61
N LYS A 99 11.65 5.58 -5.06
CA LYS A 99 11.62 7.02 -5.36
C LYS A 99 10.59 7.40 -6.43
N ASP A 100 10.26 6.46 -7.30
CA ASP A 100 9.30 6.66 -8.39
C ASP A 100 7.83 6.53 -7.93
N PHE A 101 7.61 6.17 -6.65
CA PHE A 101 6.30 5.84 -6.09
C PHE A 101 5.68 6.97 -5.25
N ASP A 102 5.92 8.21 -5.67
CA ASP A 102 5.42 9.39 -5.00
C ASP A 102 3.99 9.79 -5.41
N ILE A 103 3.15 10.08 -4.42
CA ILE A 103 1.75 10.55 -4.60
C ILE A 103 1.70 11.83 -5.46
N GLU A 104 2.76 12.64 -5.44
CA GLU A 104 2.87 13.88 -6.21
C GLU A 104 3.15 13.65 -7.70
N SER A 105 3.80 12.54 -8.07
CA SER A 105 4.11 12.23 -9.48
C SER A 105 2.88 11.82 -10.30
N LEU A 106 1.77 11.51 -9.64
CA LEU A 106 0.50 11.09 -10.24
C LEU A 106 -0.54 12.21 -10.38
N LYS A 107 -0.22 13.43 -9.92
CA LYS A 107 -1.10 14.62 -10.04
C LYS A 107 -0.81 15.48 -11.28
N SER A 108 -0.20 14.90 -12.32
CA SER A 108 0.00 15.60 -13.60
C SER A 108 -1.31 15.86 -14.35
#